data_AF-A0A7X7R197-F1
#
_entry.id   AF-A0A7X7R197-F1
#
_cell.length_a   1.000
_cell.length_b   1.000
_cell.length_c   1.000
_cell.angle_alpha   90.00
_cell.angle_beta   90.00
_cell.angle_gamma   90.00
#
_symmetry.space_group_name_H-M   'P 1'
#
loop_
_entity.id
_entity.type
_entity.pdbx_description
1 polymer ?
#
loop_
_entity_poly.entity_id
_entity_poly.type
_entity_poly.pdbx_seq_one_letter_code
_entity_poly.pdbx_strand_id
1 'polypeptide(L)' 'MTRVESIVKASIAVKQELLDDKALLGRILEVSHEMEQIFRNGGKVLFCGNGGSAADAQHLAAEFS' A
#
# COMPACT_ATOMS: atom_id res chain seq x y z
N MET A 1 -3.43 -7.21 29.74
CA MET A 1 -3.20 -6.49 28.47
C MET A 1 -4.55 -6.05 27.95
N THR A 2 -4.74 -4.77 27.66
CA THR A 2 -6.05 -4.26 27.19
C THR A 2 -6.29 -4.64 25.72
N ARG A 3 -7.55 -4.60 25.27
CA ARG A 3 -7.91 -4.83 23.86
C ARG A 3 -7.23 -3.81 22.91
N VAL A 4 -7.04 -2.58 23.38
CA VAL A 4 -6.34 -1.55 22.60
C VAL A 4 -4.86 -1.91 22.45
N GLU A 5 -4.20 -2.28 23.55
CA GLU A 5 -2.79 -2.74 23.50
C GLU A 5 -2.59 -3.94 22.57
N SER A 6 -3.53 -4.89 22.55
CA SER A 6 -3.41 -6.06 21.66
C SER A 6 -3.55 -5.71 20.18
N ILE A 7 -4.49 -4.83 19.83
CA ILE A 7 -4.67 -4.37 18.43
C ILE A 7 -3.43 -3.59 17.96
N VAL A 8 -2.90 -2.69 18.80
CA VAL A 8 -1.70 -1.93 18.47
C VAL A 8 -0.49 -2.85 18.29
N LYS A 9 -0.28 -3.82 19.21
CA LYS A 9 0.80 -4.80 19.09
C LYS A 9 0.67 -5.67 17.84
N ALA A 10 -0.54 -6.09 17.47
CA ALA A 10 -0.76 -6.84 16.23
C ALA A 10 -0.38 -6.01 14.98
N SER A 11 -0.72 -4.71 14.96
CA SER A 11 -0.32 -3.82 13.86
C SER A 11 1.20 -3.61 13.77
N ILE A 12 1.88 -3.55 14.91
CA ILE A 12 3.36 -3.48 14.97
C ILE A 12 3.97 -4.78 14.42
N ALA A 13 3.47 -5.94 14.85
CA ALA A 13 3.98 -7.24 14.41
C ALA A 13 3.91 -7.39 12.88
N VAL A 14 2.76 -7.08 12.27
CA VAL A 14 2.60 -7.12 10.80
C VAL A 14 3.57 -6.18 10.08
N LYS A 15 3.85 -4.99 10.64
CA LYS A 15 4.84 -4.06 10.05
C LYS A 15 6.27 -4.56 10.20
N GLN A 16 6.58 -5.27 11.29
CA GLN A 16 7.88 -5.89 11.48
C GLN A 16 8.09 -7.02 10.47
N GLU A 17 7.07 -7.88 10.27
CA GLU A 17 7.08 -8.93 9.24
C GLU A 17 7.29 -8.33 7.83
N LEU A 18 6.58 -7.24 7.51
CA LEU A 18 6.77 -6.53 6.25
C LEU A 18 8.19 -5.97 6.08
N LEU A 19 8.80 -5.45 7.15
CA LEU A 19 10.15 -4.90 7.12
C LEU A 19 11.22 -5.99 6.90
N ASP A 20 10.93 -7.19 7.41
CA ASP A 20 11.82 -8.35 7.30
C ASP A 20 11.65 -9.09 5.96
N ASP A 21 10.51 -8.92 5.27
CA ASP A 21 10.26 -9.45 3.92
C ASP A 21 10.90 -8.59 2.82
N LYS A 22 12.15 -8.91 2.47
CA LYS A 22 12.89 -8.21 1.41
C LYS A 22 12.28 -8.38 0.02
N ALA A 23 11.57 -9.49 -0.24
CA ALA A 23 10.93 -9.71 -1.53
C ALA A 23 9.71 -8.79 -1.69
N LEU A 24 8.90 -8.64 -0.65
CA LEU A 24 7.77 -7.72 -0.64
C LEU A 24 8.23 -6.26 -0.75
N LEU A 25 9.28 -5.87 -0.01
CA LEU A 25 9.86 -4.53 -0.13
C LEU A 25 10.39 -4.26 -1.55
N GLY A 26 11.03 -5.24 -2.18
CA GLY A 26 11.43 -5.15 -3.59
C GLY A 26 10.23 -4.94 -4.51
N ARG A 27 9.15 -5.70 -4.32
CA ARG A 27 7.92 -5.60 -5.12
C ARG A 27 7.26 -4.22 -5.02
N ILE A 28 7.27 -3.61 -3.82
CA ILE A 28 6.75 -2.24 -3.61
C ILE A 28 7.52 -1.24 -4.47
N LEU A 29 8.85 -1.33 -4.50
CA LEU A 29 9.69 -0.46 -5.31
C LEU A 29 9.49 -0.70 -6.82
N GLU A 30 9.40 -1.96 -7.23
CA GLU A 30 9.14 -2.34 -8.63
C GLU A 30 7.83 -1.74 -9.15
N VAL A 31 6.72 -1.94 -8.43
CA VAL A 31 5.41 -1.41 -8.81
C VAL A 31 5.42 0.13 -8.82
N SER A 32 6.10 0.75 -7.85
CA SER A 32 6.23 2.21 -7.81
C SER A 32 6.95 2.76 -9.03
N HIS A 33 8.02 2.08 -9.50
CA HIS A 33 8.73 2.47 -10.70
C HIS A 33 7.90 2.24 -11.97
N GLU A 34 7.16 1.14 -12.06
CA GLU A 34 6.24 0.89 -13.18
C GLU A 34 5.16 1.99 -13.27
N MET A 35 4.55 2.36 -12.15
CA MET A 35 3.59 3.46 -12.08
C MET A 35 4.21 4.78 -12.54
N GLU A 36 5.44 5.10 -12.09
CA GLU A 36 6.18 6.28 -12.53
C GLU A 36 6.34 6.30 -14.07
N GLN A 37 6.78 5.19 -14.66
CA GLN A 37 6.95 5.09 -16.11
C GLN A 37 5.63 5.25 -16.86
N ILE A 38 4.53 4.66 -16.35
CA ILE A 38 3.19 4.82 -16.93
C ILE A 38 2.82 6.31 -16.97
N PHE A 39 2.98 7.04 -15.88
CA PHE A 39 2.65 8.47 -15.83
C PHE A 39 3.55 9.32 -16.74
N ARG A 40 4.87 9.05 -16.76
CA ARG A 40 5.82 9.76 -17.65
C ARG A 40 5.48 9.58 -19.14
N ASN A 41 4.94 8.43 -19.50
CA ASN A 41 4.52 8.11 -20.86
C ASN A 41 3.10 8.59 -21.20
N GLY A 42 2.50 9.44 -20.35
CA GLY A 42 1.14 9.95 -20.55
C GLY A 42 0.04 8.91 -20.34
N GLY A 43 0.39 7.78 -19.72
CA GLY A 43 -0.54 6.73 -19.31
C GLY A 43 -1.27 7.09 -18.01
N LYS A 44 -2.09 6.15 -17.54
CA LYS A 44 -2.88 6.29 -16.31
C LYS A 44 -2.90 4.98 -15.52
N VAL A 45 -2.98 5.10 -14.20
CA VAL A 45 -3.21 3.98 -13.28
C VAL A 45 -4.65 4.01 -12.81
N LEU A 46 -5.33 2.85 -12.84
CA LEU A 46 -6.70 2.70 -12.35
C LEU A 46 -6.69 1.89 -11.07
N PHE A 47 -7.18 2.46 -9.98
CA PHE A 47 -7.30 1.78 -8.69
C PHE A 47 -8.71 1.21 -8.50
N CYS A 48 -8.83 0.00 -7.96
CA CYS A 48 -10.11 -0.61 -7.60
C CYS A 48 -9.98 -1.45 -6.32
N GLY A 49 -11.09 -1.63 -5.61
CA GLY A 49 -11.14 -2.36 -4.35
C GLY A 49 -12.57 -2.53 -3.85
N ASN A 50 -12.75 -3.33 -2.80
CA ASN A 50 -14.02 -3.61 -2.14
C ASN A 50 -13.96 -3.25 -0.64
N GLY A 51 -15.05 -2.71 -0.07
CA GLY A 51 -15.10 -2.34 1.34
C GLY A 51 -14.02 -1.31 1.71
N GLY A 52 -13.21 -1.61 2.74
CA GLY A 52 -12.11 -0.74 3.16
C GLY A 52 -11.10 -0.46 2.04
N SER A 53 -10.77 -1.46 1.21
CA SER A 53 -9.85 -1.26 0.08
C SER A 53 -10.40 -0.37 -1.03
N ALA A 54 -11.72 -0.17 -1.11
CA ALA A 54 -12.31 0.84 -2.01
C ALA A 54 -11.98 2.26 -1.51
N ALA A 55 -11.93 2.47 -0.19
CA ALA A 55 -11.53 3.73 0.42
C ALA A 55 -10.04 4.02 0.17
N ASP A 56 -9.17 3.00 0.22
CA ASP A 56 -7.75 3.15 -0.14
C ASP A 56 -7.58 3.44 -1.63
N ALA A 57 -8.34 2.77 -2.51
CA ALA A 57 -8.29 2.99 -3.95
C ALA A 57 -8.66 4.44 -4.32
N GLN A 58 -9.73 4.99 -3.74
CA GLN A 58 -10.09 6.39 -3.98
C GLN A 58 -9.11 7.38 -3.33
N HIS A 59 -8.51 7.02 -2.18
CA HIS A 59 -7.50 7.85 -1.52
C HIS A 59 -6.28 8.01 -2.43
N LEU A 60 -5.72 6.90 -2.91
CA LEU A 60 -4.61 6.92 -3.86
C LEU A 60 -4.97 7.67 -5.14
N ALA A 61 -6.13 7.40 -5.73
CA ALA A 61 -6.57 8.10 -6.93
C ALA A 61 -6.62 9.63 -6.76
N ALA A 62 -7.02 10.12 -5.58
CA ALA A 62 -7.07 11.55 -5.26
C ALA A 62 -5.69 12.17 -5.01
N GLU A 63 -4.70 11.41 -4.57
CA GLU A 63 -3.32 11.90 -4.40
C GLU A 63 -2.60 12.10 -5.74
N PHE A 64 -3.00 11.39 -6.80
CA PHE A 64 -2.42 11.46 -8.14
C PHE A 64 -3.14 12.43 -9.10
N SER A 65 -4.20 13.11 -8.66
CA SER A 65 -5.01 14.03 -9.48
C SER A 65 -4.53 15.47 -9.52
#